data_AF-A0AAV3JSY9-F1
#
_entry.id   AF-A0AAV3JSY9-F1
#
_cell.length_a   1.000
_cell.length_b   1.000
_cell.length_c   1.000
_cell.angle_alpha   90.00
_cell.angle_beta   90.00
_cell.angle_gamma   90.00
#
_symmetry.space_group_name_H-M   'P 1'
#
loop_
_entity.id
_entity.type
_entity.pdbx_description
1 polymer ?
#
loop_
_entity_poly.entity_id
_entity_poly.type
_entity_poly.pdbx_seq_one_letter_code
_entity_poly.pdbx_strand_id
1 'polypeptide(L)' 'SRFHRRPGSIGNREWPGRVQKGRKMAGHYGNELVTCQNEVLSFDKESMVLVLKGSVAGFSGAYGRIRAV' A
#
# COMPACT_ATOMS: atom_id res chain seq x y z
N SER A 1 9.92 31.29 -1.65
CA SER A 1 10.65 30.24 -0.89
C SER A 1 10.71 28.97 -1.73
N ARG A 2 11.64 28.02 -1.52
CA ARG A 2 11.80 26.80 -2.35
C ARG A 2 11.43 25.50 -1.60
N PHE A 3 10.49 25.60 -0.65
CA PHE A 3 10.14 24.52 0.29
C PHE A 3 8.74 23.93 0.10
N HIS A 4 8.06 24.21 -1.01
CA HIS A 4 6.65 23.86 -1.23
C HIS A 4 6.30 22.37 -1.03
N ARG A 5 7.27 21.46 -1.18
CA ARG A 5 7.07 19.99 -1.07
C ARG A 5 8.17 19.28 -0.26
N ARG A 6 8.90 20.00 0.59
CA ARG A 6 10.00 19.41 1.39
C ARG A 6 9.48 18.90 2.74
N PRO A 7 10.08 17.83 3.30
CA PRO A 7 9.67 17.28 4.59
C PRO A 7 9.95 18.20 5.79
N GLY A 8 10.84 19.19 5.64
CA GLY A 8 11.25 20.05 6.74
C GLY A 8 12.23 19.33 7.67
N SER A 9 12.05 19.48 8.98
CA SER A 9 12.94 18.84 9.97
C SER A 9 12.76 17.33 10.00
N ILE A 10 13.88 16.60 10.12
CA ILE A 10 13.93 15.13 10.13
C ILE A 10 14.35 14.53 11.48
N GLY A 11 14.73 15.38 12.45
CA GLY A 11 15.26 14.95 13.74
C GLY A 11 15.44 16.09 14.74
N ASN A 12 15.95 15.74 15.92
CA ASN A 12 16.28 16.70 16.98
C ASN A 12 17.78 17.03 16.93
N ARG A 13 18.19 18.09 17.63
CA ARG A 13 19.59 18.52 17.75
C ARG A 13 20.42 17.54 18.59
N GLU A 14 20.54 17.79 19.89
CA GLU A 14 21.57 17.14 20.73
C GLU A 14 21.18 15.73 21.18
N TRP A 15 19.94 15.53 21.63
CA TRP A 15 19.40 14.21 21.97
C TRP A 15 18.18 13.91 21.09
N PRO A 16 18.13 12.80 20.31
CA PRO A 16 19.07 11.67 20.22
C PRO A 16 20.23 11.82 19.21
N GLY A 17 20.52 13.02 18.70
CA GLY A 17 21.69 13.28 17.83
C GLY A 17 21.69 12.56 16.47
N ARG A 18 20.55 11.97 16.08
CA ARG A 18 20.41 11.15 14.87
C ARG A 18 18.98 11.18 14.35
N VAL A 19 18.81 10.78 13.09
CA VAL A 19 17.49 10.45 12.55
C VAL A 19 17.00 9.14 13.17
N GLN A 20 15.77 9.14 13.70
CA GLN A 20 15.16 7.92 14.24
C GLN A 20 14.90 6.91 13.12
N LYS A 21 15.19 5.63 13.37
CA LYS A 21 14.87 4.54 12.42
C LYS A 21 13.37 4.50 12.17
N GLY A 22 12.95 4.34 10.91
CA GLY A 22 11.54 4.39 10.52
C GLY A 22 10.97 5.80 10.33
N ARG A 23 11.79 6.86 10.42
CA ARG A 23 11.36 8.21 10.03
C ARG A 23 10.92 8.20 8.56
N LYS A 24 9.68 8.62 8.30
CA LYS A 24 9.13 8.74 6.94
C LYS A 24 9.97 9.72 6.11
N MET A 25 10.51 9.25 5.00
CA MET A 25 11.33 10.01 4.05
C MET A 25 10.90 9.67 2.63
N ALA A 26 11.39 10.44 1.66
CA ALA A 26 11.19 10.10 0.25
C ALA A 26 11.88 8.76 -0.07
N GLY A 27 11.23 7.94 -0.88
CA GLY A 27 11.70 6.62 -1.26
C GLY A 27 10.78 6.00 -2.30
N HIS A 28 11.05 4.74 -2.65
CA HIS A 28 10.18 3.97 -3.51
C HIS A 28 8.80 3.79 -2.84
N TYR A 29 7.72 3.92 -3.61
CA TYR A 29 6.36 3.73 -3.13
C TYR A 29 5.60 2.86 -4.12
N GLY A 30 4.89 1.85 -3.60
CA GLY A 30 4.20 0.84 -4.41
C GLY A 30 5.09 -0.36 -4.75
N ASN A 31 4.60 -1.24 -5.62
CA ASN A 31 5.20 -2.55 -5.91
C ASN A 31 5.44 -3.41 -4.65
N GLU A 32 4.50 -3.32 -3.69
CA GLU A 32 4.53 -4.06 -2.44
C GLU A 32 3.35 -5.04 -2.40
N LEU A 33 3.48 -6.11 -1.60
CA LEU A 33 2.39 -7.05 -1.38
C LEU A 33 1.35 -6.43 -0.44
N VAL A 34 0.17 -6.14 -0.98
CA VAL A 34 -0.96 -5.58 -0.24
C VAL A 34 -2.07 -6.63 -0.12
N THR A 35 -2.62 -6.78 1.08
CA THR A 35 -3.79 -7.63 1.32
C THR A 35 -5.03 -6.75 1.53
N CYS A 36 -6.05 -6.95 0.72
CA CYS A 36 -7.35 -6.26 0.83
C CYS A 36 -8.40 -7.25 1.34
N GLN A 37 -9.21 -6.81 2.31
CA GLN A 37 -10.36 -7.58 2.80
C GLN A 37 -11.62 -7.03 2.13
N ASN A 38 -12.24 -7.84 1.26
CA ASN A 38 -13.39 -7.45 0.45
C ASN A 38 -14.52 -8.48 0.59
N GLU A 39 -15.77 -8.02 0.45
CA GLU A 39 -16.96 -8.88 0.40
C GLU A 39 -17.10 -9.54 -0.99
N VAL A 40 -17.46 -10.82 -1.01
CA VAL A 40 -17.78 -11.55 -2.24
C VAL A 40 -19.22 -11.26 -2.63
N LEU A 41 -19.44 -10.76 -3.86
CA LEU A 41 -20.77 -10.48 -4.38
C LEU A 41 -21.38 -11.69 -5.07
N SER A 42 -20.61 -12.30 -5.98
CA SER A 42 -21.07 -13.44 -6.77
C SER A 42 -19.88 -14.27 -7.24
N PHE A 43 -20.14 -15.55 -7.46
CA PHE A 43 -19.20 -16.48 -8.07
C PHE A 43 -19.94 -17.22 -9.19
N ASP A 44 -19.50 -16.99 -10.42
CA ASP A 44 -19.99 -17.73 -11.58
C ASP A 44 -19.09 -18.92 -11.88
N LYS A 45 -19.67 -20.13 -11.77
CA LYS A 45 -18.97 -21.40 -12.01
C LYS A 45 -18.72 -21.67 -13.48
N GLU A 46 -19.53 -21.13 -14.39
CA GLU A 46 -19.37 -21.37 -15.82
C GLU A 46 -18.23 -20.53 -16.39
N SER A 47 -18.19 -19.24 -16.05
CA SER A 47 -17.14 -18.32 -16.49
C SER A 47 -15.87 -18.38 -15.64
N MET A 48 -15.89 -19.09 -14.50
CA MET A 48 -14.83 -19.11 -13.48
C MET A 48 -14.45 -17.70 -12.99
N VAL A 49 -15.44 -16.82 -12.89
CA VAL A 49 -15.25 -15.41 -12.48
C VAL A 49 -15.76 -15.21 -11.05
N LEU A 50 -14.91 -14.59 -10.23
CA LEU A 50 -15.26 -14.12 -8.90
C LEU A 50 -15.48 -12.60 -8.93
N VAL A 51 -16.66 -12.16 -8.51
CA VAL A 51 -17.00 -10.74 -8.40
C VAL A 51 -16.85 -10.30 -6.96
N LEU A 52 -15.94 -9.37 -6.73
CA LEU A 52 -15.69 -8.75 -5.42
C LEU A 52 -16.27 -7.35 -5.37
N LYS A 53 -16.73 -6.95 -4.18
CA LYS A 53 -17.11 -5.57 -3.89
C LYS A 53 -15.86 -4.75 -3.57
N GLY A 54 -15.65 -3.65 -4.28
CA GLY A 54 -14.57 -2.71 -4.00
C GLY A 54 -13.37 -2.86 -4.94
N SER A 55 -12.18 -2.55 -4.44
CA SER A 55 -10.94 -2.51 -5.23
C SER A 55 -10.00 -3.65 -4.88
N VAL A 56 -9.24 -4.10 -5.88
CA VAL A 56 -8.14 -5.04 -5.74
C VAL A 56 -6.84 -4.29 -5.98
N ALA A 57 -5.83 -4.52 -5.14
CA ALA A 57 -4.53 -3.91 -5.30
C ALA A 57 -3.79 -4.50 -6.51
N GLY A 58 -3.22 -3.64 -7.35
CA GLY A 58 -2.46 -4.03 -8.54
C GLY A 58 -3.07 -3.52 -9.84
N PHE A 59 -2.46 -3.91 -10.95
CA PHE A 59 -2.96 -3.62 -12.30
C PHE A 59 -3.88 -4.74 -12.79
N SER A 60 -4.64 -4.49 -13.85
CA SER A 60 -5.51 -5.51 -14.47
C SER A 60 -4.67 -6.65 -15.04
N GLY A 61 -4.88 -7.88 -14.55
CA GLY A 61 -4.09 -9.05 -14.91
C GLY A 61 -2.94 -9.39 -13.93
N ALA A 62 -2.82 -8.65 -12.82
CA ALA A 62 -1.91 -9.03 -11.75
C ALA A 62 -2.31 -10.38 -11.12
N TYR A 63 -1.32 -11.22 -10.86
CA TYR A 63 -1.52 -12.48 -10.14
C TYR A 63 -1.56 -12.24 -8.64
N GLY A 64 -2.41 -12.98 -7.95
CA GLY A 64 -2.57 -12.87 -6.51
C GLY A 64 -3.04 -14.18 -5.87
N ARG A 65 -3.10 -14.17 -4.54
CA ARG A 65 -3.65 -15.27 -3.74
C ARG A 65 -4.97 -14.80 -3.11
N ILE A 66 -5.99 -15.63 -3.23
CA ILE A 66 -7.28 -15.41 -2.55
C ILE A 66 -7.36 -16.36 -1.35
N ARG A 67 -7.75 -15.84 -0.19
CA ARG A 67 -8.06 -16.62 1.01
C ARG A 67 -9.48 -16.28 1.44
N ALA A 68 -10.37 -17.27 1.42
CA ALA A 68 -11.65 -17.16 2.08
C ALA A 68 -11.43 -17.38 3.59
N VAL A 69 -11.92 -16.44 4.40
CA VAL A 69 -11.91 -16.51 5.86
C VAL A 69 -13.36 -16.46 6.33
#